data_AF-A0A7S2AWR6-F1
#
_entry.id   AF-A0A7S2AWR6-F1
#
_cell.length_a   1.000
_cell.length_b   1.000
_cell.length_c   1.000
_cell.angle_alpha   90.00
_cell.angle_beta   90.00
_cell.angle_gamma   90.00
#
_symmetry.space_group_name_H-M   'P 1'
#
loop_
_entity.id
_entity.type
_entity.pdbx_description
1 polymer ?
#
loop_
_entity_poly.entity_id
_entity_poly.type
_entity_poly.pdbx_seq_one_letter_code
_entity_poly.pdbx_strand_id
1 'polypeptide(L)'
;VLEEGWRCLFAFYAFDEMIPGTTRYYVQEQFEPHQRIRVGQEPTYFHGWQDYATFCAFDVPMPGASRFSVHFLTQSPETRTAVAEQSRIFFGDAWEPWQQKCNFYAYAAPTMLFD
;
A
#
# COMPACT_ATOMS: atom_id res chain seq x y z
N VAL A 1 2.92 20.35 1.83
CA VAL A 1 2.75 20.29 3.30
C VAL A 1 1.93 19.03 3.54
N LEU A 2 2.50 18.01 4.19
CA LEU A 2 1.71 16.87 4.62
C LEU A 2 0.69 17.42 5.63
N GLU A 3 -0.58 17.02 5.51
CA GLU A 3 -1.61 17.40 6.48
C GLU A 3 -1.13 17.11 7.91
N GLU A 4 -1.49 17.96 8.87
CA GLU A 4 -1.13 17.79 10.28
C GLU A 4 -1.41 16.34 10.74
N GLY A 5 -0.37 15.64 11.19
CA GLY A 5 -0.46 14.26 11.71
C GLY A 5 0.00 13.16 10.76
N TRP A 6 0.23 13.42 9.47
CA TRP A 6 0.74 12.41 8.54
C TRP A 6 2.27 12.39 8.45
N ARG A 7 2.87 11.20 8.65
CA ARG A 7 4.31 10.96 8.47
C ARG A 7 4.55 10.26 7.14
N CYS A 8 5.43 10.82 6.30
CA CYS A 8 5.91 10.11 5.13
C CYS A 8 6.73 8.89 5.57
N LEU A 9 6.37 7.70 5.08
CA LEU A 9 7.10 6.46 5.38
C LEU A 9 8.08 6.10 4.25
N PHE A 10 7.67 6.29 3.00
CA PHE A 10 8.48 5.99 1.81
C PHE A 10 7.96 6.75 0.60
N ALA A 11 8.77 6.76 -0.46
CA ALA A 11 8.40 7.25 -1.79
C ALA A 11 8.89 6.28 -2.87
N PHE A 12 8.22 6.25 -4.01
CA PHE A 12 8.61 5.44 -5.17
C PHE A 12 8.47 6.26 -6.45
N TYR A 13 9.11 5.82 -7.53
CA TYR A 13 8.93 6.44 -8.84
C TYR A 13 7.68 5.91 -9.51
N ALA A 14 6.86 6.84 -10.00
CA ALA A 14 5.64 6.58 -10.74
C ALA A 14 5.69 7.35 -12.07
N PHE A 15 5.06 6.77 -13.09
CA PHE A 15 5.02 7.32 -14.44
C PHE A 15 3.56 7.38 -14.93
N ASP A 16 3.23 8.41 -15.69
CA ASP A 16 1.90 8.56 -16.30
C ASP A 16 1.66 7.55 -17.44
N GLU A 17 2.75 7.09 -18.06
CA GLU A 17 2.73 6.16 -19.18
C GLU A 17 3.48 4.87 -18.86
N MET A 18 3.11 3.80 -19.57
CA MET A 18 3.80 2.52 -19.49
C MET A 18 5.20 2.66 -20.10
N ILE A 19 6.23 2.55 -19.26
CA ILE A 19 7.61 2.41 -19.70
C ILE A 19 8.05 0.94 -19.58
N PRO A 20 9.06 0.48 -20.34
CA PRO A 20 9.51 -0.92 -20.29
C PRO A 20 9.83 -1.40 -18.86
N GLY A 21 9.24 -2.52 -18.46
CA GLY A 21 9.45 -3.12 -17.14
C GLY A 21 8.59 -2.55 -16.00
N THR A 22 7.67 -1.63 -16.29
CA THR A 22 6.69 -1.16 -15.30
C THR A 22 5.37 -1.91 -15.41
N THR A 23 4.62 -1.92 -14.31
CA THR A 23 3.26 -2.42 -14.20
C THR A 23 2.32 -1.26 -13.92
N ARG A 24 1.12 -1.27 -14.54
CA ARG A 24 0.07 -0.28 -14.28
C ARG A 24 -0.68 -0.63 -12.99
N TYR A 25 -0.90 0.39 -12.18
CA TYR A 25 -1.66 0.35 -10.95
C TYR A 25 -2.85 1.31 -11.02
N TYR A 26 -3.94 0.88 -10.41
CA TYR A 26 -5.18 1.61 -10.26
C TYR A 26 -5.29 2.07 -8.81
N VAL A 27 -5.48 3.37 -8.64
CA VAL A 27 -5.84 4.00 -7.38
C VAL A 27 -7.34 4.19 -7.40
N GLN A 28 -8.01 3.61 -6.42
CA GLN A 28 -9.44 3.75 -6.27
C GLN A 28 -9.76 4.25 -4.87
N GLU A 29 -10.83 5.00 -4.76
CA GLU A 29 -11.33 5.51 -3.49
C GLU A 29 -12.74 5.01 -3.19
N GLN A 30 -13.04 4.93 -1.91
CA GLN A 30 -14.35 4.63 -1.38
C GLN A 30 -14.54 5.45 -0.10
N PHE A 31 -15.76 5.91 0.14
CA PHE A 31 -16.11 6.58 1.39
C PHE A 31 -17.12 5.73 2.18
N GLU A 32 -16.66 4.94 3.17
CA GLU A 32 -17.55 4.31 4.17
C GLU A 32 -16.76 3.60 5.30
N PRO A 33 -16.94 3.93 6.61
CA PRO A 33 -17.43 5.19 7.19
C PRO A 33 -16.42 6.35 7.12
N HIS A 34 -15.21 6.08 6.58
CA HIS A 34 -14.14 7.03 6.35
C HIS A 34 -13.63 6.87 4.93
N GLN A 35 -12.94 7.88 4.39
CA GLN A 35 -12.27 7.75 3.10
C GLN A 35 -11.21 6.65 3.17
N ARG A 36 -11.24 5.76 2.19
CA ARG A 36 -10.29 4.67 2.00
C ARG A 36 -9.73 4.77 0.61
N ILE A 37 -8.41 4.62 0.51
CA ILE A 37 -7.69 4.53 -0.75
C ILE A 37 -7.16 3.11 -0.90
N ARG A 38 -7.33 2.53 -2.08
CA ARG A 38 -6.69 1.26 -2.45
C ARG A 38 -5.80 1.46 -3.65
N VAL A 39 -4.75 0.64 -3.72
CA VAL A 39 -3.86 0.54 -4.88
C VAL A 39 -3.82 -0.92 -5.29
N GLY A 40 -4.02 -1.22 -6.57
CA GLY A 40 -3.99 -2.60 -7.08
C GLY A 40 -3.65 -2.66 -8.57
N GLN A 41 -3.25 -3.83 -9.05
CA GLN A 41 -2.97 -4.06 -10.48
C GLN A 41 -4.26 -4.20 -11.31
N GLU A 42 -5.38 -4.43 -10.64
CA GLU A 42 -6.71 -4.51 -11.25
C GLU A 42 -7.68 -3.56 -10.53
N PRO A 43 -8.53 -2.83 -11.27
CA PRO A 43 -9.59 -2.05 -10.68
C PRO A 43 -10.70 -2.96 -10.14
N THR A 44 -11.47 -2.44 -9.21
CA THR A 44 -12.62 -3.10 -8.61
C THR A 44 -13.79 -2.16 -8.61
N TYR A 45 -14.93 -2.64 -9.11
CA TYR A 45 -16.15 -1.84 -9.24
C TYR A 45 -17.29 -2.35 -8.35
N PHE A 46 -16.99 -3.26 -7.43
CA PHE A 46 -17.95 -3.72 -6.43
C PHE A 46 -17.85 -2.89 -5.15
N HIS A 47 -18.90 -2.90 -4.32
CA HIS A 47 -18.92 -2.26 -3.00
C HIS A 47 -18.56 -0.75 -2.99
N GLY A 48 -18.82 0.00 -4.07
CA GLY A 48 -18.70 1.47 -4.07
C GLY A 48 -17.30 2.02 -4.29
N TRP A 49 -16.34 1.19 -4.70
CA TRP A 49 -15.03 1.65 -5.17
C TRP A 49 -15.16 2.41 -6.50
N GLN A 50 -14.54 3.59 -6.58
CA GLN A 50 -14.51 4.44 -7.76
C GLN A 50 -13.07 4.73 -8.17
N ASP A 51 -12.84 4.87 -9.47
CA ASP A 51 -11.50 5.21 -9.99
C ASP A 51 -11.12 6.63 -9.60
N TYR A 52 -9.92 6.76 -9.06
CA TYR A 52 -9.35 8.05 -8.64
C TYR A 52 -8.18 8.46 -9.53
N ALA A 53 -7.23 7.54 -9.74
CA ALA A 53 -6.05 7.78 -10.57
C ALA A 53 -5.44 6.46 -11.06
N THR A 54 -4.53 6.54 -12.02
CA THR A 54 -3.67 5.42 -12.42
C THR A 54 -2.23 5.87 -12.49
N PHE A 55 -1.29 4.96 -12.23
CA PHE A 55 0.13 5.20 -12.43
C PHE A 55 0.84 3.92 -12.88
N CYS A 56 2.01 4.05 -13.47
CA CYS A 56 2.89 2.92 -13.80
C CYS A 56 4.11 2.95 -12.89
N ALA A 57 4.51 1.81 -12.33
CA ALA A 57 5.66 1.72 -11.43
C ALA A 57 6.41 0.38 -11.61
N PHE A 58 7.68 0.36 -11.23
CA PHE A 58 8.44 -0.89 -11.16
C PHE A 58 7.97 -1.70 -9.94
N ASP A 59 7.63 -2.97 -10.16
CA ASP A 59 7.27 -3.93 -9.12
C ASP A 59 8.42 -4.89 -8.77
N VAL A 60 9.58 -4.63 -9.36
CA VAL A 60 10.85 -5.32 -9.12
C VAL A 60 11.78 -4.47 -8.25
N PRO A 61 12.76 -5.08 -7.55
CA PRO A 61 13.76 -4.33 -6.81
C PRO A 61 14.54 -3.35 -7.72
N MET A 62 14.54 -2.07 -7.36
CA MET A 62 15.34 -1.04 -8.03
C MET A 62 16.57 -0.67 -7.20
N PRO A 63 17.66 -0.20 -7.82
CA PRO A 63 18.84 0.25 -7.08
C PRO A 63 18.49 1.29 -6.01
N GLY A 64 18.95 1.03 -4.78
CA GLY A 64 18.70 1.89 -3.61
C GLY A 64 17.31 1.76 -2.99
N ALA A 65 16.40 0.96 -3.57
CA ALA A 65 15.09 0.71 -2.97
C ALA A 65 15.19 -0.35 -1.86
N SER A 66 14.40 -0.15 -0.81
CA SER A 66 14.19 -1.13 0.25
C SER A 66 12.92 -1.93 -0.01
N ARG A 67 12.92 -3.20 0.40
CA ARG A 67 11.72 -4.03 0.41
C ARG A 67 10.84 -3.61 1.58
N PHE A 68 9.56 -3.41 1.29
CA PHE A 68 8.50 -3.24 2.27
C PHE A 68 7.49 -4.35 2.09
N SER A 69 6.96 -4.84 3.19
CA SER A 69 5.92 -5.85 3.23
C SER A 69 4.58 -5.17 3.49
N VAL A 70 3.57 -5.53 2.68
CA VAL A 70 2.18 -5.21 2.96
C VAL A 70 1.58 -6.40 3.66
N HIS A 71 1.11 -6.21 4.88
CA HIS A 71 0.38 -7.24 5.61
C HIS A 71 -1.10 -6.91 5.65
N PHE A 72 -1.91 -7.94 5.77
CA PHE A 72 -3.34 -7.81 5.99
C PHE A 72 -3.82 -8.66 7.15
N LEU A 73 -5.00 -8.29 7.65
CA LEU A 73 -5.61 -8.79 8.86
C LEU A 73 -7.13 -8.84 8.61
N THR A 74 -7.73 -10.02 8.79
CA THR A 74 -9.19 -10.22 8.66
C THR A 74 -9.84 -10.71 9.96
N GLN A 75 -9.06 -10.89 11.04
CA GLN A 75 -9.54 -11.31 12.36
C GLN A 75 -8.89 -10.50 13.49
N SER A 76 -9.68 -9.84 14.34
CA SER A 76 -9.15 -9.03 15.44
C SER A 76 -8.12 -9.81 16.29
N PRO A 77 -6.92 -9.29 16.52
CA PRO A 77 -5.91 -9.92 17.37
C PRO A 77 -6.42 -10.25 18.78
N GLU A 78 -7.30 -9.39 19.31
CA GLU A 78 -7.79 -9.44 20.68
C GLU A 78 -8.98 -10.40 20.82
N THR A 79 -9.93 -10.34 19.89
CA THR A 79 -11.22 -11.04 20.02
C THR A 79 -11.36 -12.25 19.09
N ARG A 80 -10.44 -12.42 18.12
CA ARG A 80 -10.49 -13.43 17.05
C ARG A 80 -11.79 -13.41 16.23
N THR A 81 -12.54 -12.31 16.29
CA THR A 81 -13.74 -12.11 15.48
C THR A 81 -13.35 -11.59 14.10
N ALA A 82 -14.16 -11.92 13.08
CA ALA A 82 -13.95 -11.41 11.74
C ALA A 82 -14.09 -9.88 11.72
N VAL A 83 -13.13 -9.20 11.11
CA VAL A 83 -13.12 -7.75 10.93
C VAL A 83 -13.01 -7.41 9.45
N ALA A 84 -13.39 -6.17 9.10
CA ALA A 84 -13.06 -5.62 7.78
C ALA A 84 -11.53 -5.70 7.58
N GLU A 85 -11.10 -6.03 6.36
CA GLU A 85 -9.68 -6.16 6.05
C GLU A 85 -8.93 -4.88 6.45
N GLN A 86 -7.95 -5.03 7.32
CA GLN A 86 -7.01 -3.97 7.67
C GLN A 86 -5.69 -4.28 6.99
N SER A 87 -5.03 -3.25 6.46
CA SER A 87 -3.72 -3.37 5.83
C SER A 87 -2.70 -2.50 6.57
N ARG A 88 -1.47 -2.98 6.66
CA ARG A 88 -0.33 -2.20 7.17
C ARG A 88 0.88 -2.40 6.28
N ILE A 89 1.80 -1.44 6.34
CA ILE A 89 3.10 -1.51 5.70
C ILE A 89 4.17 -1.71 6.78
N PHE A 90 5.11 -2.62 6.55
CA PHE A 90 6.19 -2.92 7.48
C PHE A 90 7.51 -3.22 6.75
N PHE A 91 8.62 -3.22 7.48
CA PHE A 91 9.96 -3.53 6.93
C PHE A 91 10.31 -5.01 7.00
N GLY A 92 9.84 -5.69 8.05
CA GLY A 92 10.08 -7.11 8.29
C GLY A 92 8.99 -8.00 7.71
N ASP A 93 9.12 -9.31 7.92
CA ASP A 93 8.11 -10.26 7.47
C ASP A 93 6.84 -10.21 8.34
N ALA A 94 5.75 -10.75 7.80
CA ALA A 94 4.49 -10.87 8.52
C ALA A 94 4.62 -11.84 9.70
N TRP A 95 3.94 -11.51 10.80
CA TRP A 95 3.78 -12.39 11.95
C TRP A 95 2.32 -12.38 12.39
N GLU A 96 1.86 -13.50 12.94
CA GLU A 96 0.47 -13.65 13.37
C GLU A 96 0.04 -12.51 14.32
N PRO A 97 -1.17 -11.96 14.14
CA PRO A 97 -2.23 -12.40 13.22
C PRO A 97 -2.14 -11.79 11.81
N TRP A 98 -1.10 -11.02 11.52
CA TRP A 98 -0.91 -10.37 10.23
C TRP A 98 -0.38 -11.37 9.21
N GLN A 99 -1.04 -11.45 8.07
CA GLN A 99 -0.63 -12.31 6.95
C GLN A 99 0.04 -11.47 5.87
N GLN A 100 1.03 -12.06 5.20
CA GLN A 100 1.69 -11.41 4.08
C GLN A 100 0.71 -11.25 2.91
N LYS A 101 0.49 -10.01 2.46
CA LYS A 101 -0.31 -9.72 1.26
C LYS A 101 0.57 -9.68 0.02
N CYS A 102 1.57 -8.80 0.03
CA CYS A 102 2.53 -8.63 -1.06
C CYS A 102 3.77 -7.88 -0.56
N ASN A 103 4.81 -7.80 -1.40
CA ASN A 103 5.95 -6.91 -1.20
C ASN A 103 5.86 -5.75 -2.18
N PHE A 104 6.39 -4.59 -1.80
CA PHE A 104 6.67 -3.49 -2.72
C PHE A 104 8.06 -2.91 -2.43
N TYR A 105 8.63 -2.23 -3.42
CA TYR A 105 9.98 -1.66 -3.33
C TYR A 105 9.91 -0.14 -3.41
N ALA A 106 10.48 0.54 -2.42
CA ALA A 106 10.43 1.99 -2.33
C ALA A 106 11.66 2.55 -1.61
N TYR A 107 11.82 3.86 -1.66
CA TYR A 107 12.84 4.59 -0.94
C TYR A 107 12.28 5.02 0.40
N ALA A 108 12.85 4.52 1.50
CA ALA A 108 12.43 4.91 2.83
C ALA A 108 12.57 6.42 3.01
N ALA A 109 11.55 7.05 3.58
CA ALA A 109 11.64 8.44 3.97
C ALA A 109 12.72 8.58 5.06
N PRO A 110 13.48 9.70 5.11
CA PRO A 110 14.51 9.91 6.14
C PRO A 110 13.97 9.77 7.56
N THR A 111 12.69 10.10 7.74
CA THR A 111 11.93 9.90 8.95
C THR A 111 11.96 8.45 9.43
N MET A 112 11.94 7.44 8.57
CA MET A 112 11.96 6.03 8.97
C MET A 112 13.35 5.49 9.32
N LEU A 113 14.42 6.25 9.10
CA LEU A 113 15.80 5.80 9.36
C LEU A 113 16.23 5.98 10.82
N PHE A 114 15.39 6.56 11.68
CA PHE A 114 15.72 6.94 13.05
C PHE A 114 14.74 6.43 14.12
N ASP A 115 13.87 5.47 13.78
CA ASP A 115 12.97 4.82 14.75
C ASP A 115 13.49 3.44 15.18
#